data_AF-A0A6M3JQA8-F1
#
_entry.id   AF-A0A6M3JQA8-F1
#
_cell.length_a   1.000
_cell.length_b   1.000
_cell.length_c   1.000
_cell.angle_alpha   90.00
_cell.angle_beta   90.00
_cell.angle_gamma   90.00
#
_symmetry.space_group_name_H-M   'P 1'
#
loop_
_entity.id
_entity.type
_entity.pdbx_description
1 polymer ?
#
loop_
_entity_poly.entity_id
_entity_poly.type
_entity_poly.pdbx_seq_one_letter_code
_entity_poly.pdbx_strand_id
1 'polypeptide(L)'
;MKDGNKQVRVRRDDLWLMLLSMVRYSMGRSSYIVGTTRTALARHGRDLEPHQRAQVVREIREALAERERDGKPLGMEMDHTEWKVCADEVEQMDRTDGE
;
A
#
# COMPACT_ATOMS: atom_id res chain seq x y z
N MET A 1 -4.03 31.59 26.67
CA MET A 1 -2.93 30.61 26.62
C MET A 1 -3.00 29.97 25.25
N LYS A 2 -1.91 30.02 24.46
CA LYS A 2 -1.86 29.37 23.14
C LYS A 2 -1.63 27.88 23.39
N ASP A 3 -2.56 27.02 22.98
CA ASP A 3 -2.37 25.58 23.03
C ASP A 3 -1.10 25.23 22.25
N GLY A 4 -0.08 24.83 22.99
CA GLY A 4 1.21 24.46 22.45
C GLY A 4 1.03 23.35 21.43
N ASN A 5 1.65 23.52 20.28
CA ASN A 5 1.63 22.59 19.15
C ASN A 5 1.99 21.18 19.62
N LYS A 6 0.98 20.36 19.92
CA LYS A 6 1.15 19.04 20.51
C LYS A 6 1.56 18.10 19.39
N GLN A 7 2.87 17.90 19.22
CA GLN A 7 3.37 16.92 18.26
C GLN A 7 2.84 15.53 18.64
N VAL A 8 1.98 14.98 17.78
CA VAL A 8 1.47 13.61 17.93
C VAL A 8 2.52 12.68 17.36
N ARG A 9 3.09 11.82 18.22
CA ARG A 9 4.02 10.78 17.77
C ARG A 9 3.22 9.63 17.18
N VAL A 10 3.27 9.48 15.86
CA VAL A 10 2.72 8.31 15.16
C VAL A 10 3.57 7.09 15.52
N ARG A 11 2.95 6.00 15.97
CA ARG A 11 3.69 4.77 16.26
C ARG A 11 4.06 4.10 14.94
N ARG A 12 5.21 3.43 14.90
CA ARG A 12 5.61 2.66 13.72
C ARG A 12 4.57 1.59 13.38
N ASP A 13 3.88 1.04 14.38
CA ASP A 13 2.81 0.07 14.19
C ASP A 13 1.56 0.66 13.49
N ASP A 14 1.32 1.98 13.63
CA ASP A 14 0.21 2.66 12.95
C ASP A 14 0.48 2.83 11.45
N LEU A 15 1.75 2.78 11.03
CA LEU A 15 2.17 2.89 9.63
C LEU A 15 1.54 1.79 8.78
N TRP A 16 1.48 0.57 9.31
CA TRP A 16 0.87 -0.55 8.63
C TRP A 16 -0.61 -0.31 8.35
N LEU A 17 -1.38 0.10 9.35
CA LEU A 17 -2.82 0.36 9.21
C LEU A 17 -3.08 1.51 8.23
N MET A 18 -2.23 2.54 8.25
CA MET A 18 -2.31 3.65 7.31
C MET A 18 -2.08 3.17 5.87
N LEU A 19 -0.98 2.45 5.60
CA LEU A 19 -0.67 1.96 4.26
C LEU A 19 -1.73 0.98 3.75
N LEU A 20 -2.19 0.06 4.59
CA LEU A 20 -3.25 -0.87 4.24
C LEU A 20 -4.56 -0.14 3.90
N SER A 21 -4.90 0.90 4.65
CA SER A 21 -6.08 1.73 4.38
C SER A 21 -5.94 2.49 3.06
N MET A 22 -4.74 3.03 2.77
CA MET A 22 -4.46 3.69 1.49
C MET A 22 -4.64 2.72 0.32
N VAL A 23 -4.11 1.50 0.42
CA VAL A 23 -4.28 0.44 -0.59
C VAL A 23 -5.75 0.17 -0.87
N ARG A 24 -6.51 -0.18 0.17
CA ARG A 24 -7.96 -0.46 0.05
C ARG A 24 -8.74 0.72 -0.51
N TYR A 25 -8.40 1.94 -0.10
CA TYR A 25 -9.06 3.15 -0.60
C TYR A 25 -8.77 3.38 -2.09
N SER A 26 -7.55 3.06 -2.54
CA SER A 26 -7.05 3.32 -3.89
C SER A 26 -7.53 2.30 -4.92
N MET A 27 -7.80 1.07 -4.49
CA MET A 27 -8.24 -0.02 -5.36
C MET A 27 -9.49 0.32 -6.16
N GLY A 28 -9.43 0.12 -7.48
CA GLY A 28 -10.56 0.33 -8.38
C GLY A 28 -10.92 1.81 -8.62
N ARG A 29 -10.20 2.77 -8.01
CA ARG A 29 -10.40 4.19 -8.28
C ARG A 29 -9.55 4.62 -9.46
N SER A 30 -10.20 5.20 -10.47
CA SER A 30 -9.53 5.85 -11.59
C SER A 30 -9.05 7.25 -11.20
N SER A 31 -7.99 7.35 -10.40
CA SER A 31 -7.38 8.62 -10.03
C SER A 31 -5.87 8.48 -9.77
N TYR A 32 -5.19 9.62 -9.60
CA TYR A 32 -3.76 9.67 -9.27
C TYR A 32 -3.38 8.99 -7.95
N ILE A 33 -4.37 8.55 -7.16
CA ILE A 33 -4.15 7.96 -5.84
C ILE A 33 -3.37 6.64 -5.91
N VAL A 34 -3.46 5.89 -7.02
CA VAL A 34 -2.70 4.65 -7.21
C VAL A 34 -1.19 4.93 -7.16
N GLY A 35 -0.72 5.94 -7.90
CA GLY A 35 0.68 6.36 -7.89
C GLY A 35 1.14 6.90 -6.52
N THR A 36 0.27 7.65 -5.82
CA THR A 36 0.56 8.10 -4.44
C THR A 36 0.71 6.91 -3.49
N THR A 37 -0.18 5.93 -3.58
CA THR A 37 -0.14 4.74 -2.74
C THR A 37 1.07 3.87 -3.03
N ARG A 38 1.42 3.67 -4.31
CA ARG A 38 2.67 2.98 -4.69
C ARG A 38 3.89 3.69 -4.12
N THR A 39 3.95 5.02 -4.23
CA THR A 39 5.07 5.81 -3.68
C THR A 39 5.18 5.63 -2.16
N ALA A 40 4.05 5.61 -1.44
CA ALA A 40 4.03 5.38 0.00
C ALA A 40 4.53 3.96 0.35
N LEU A 41 4.08 2.93 -0.38
CA LEU A 41 4.53 1.55 -0.20
C LEU A 41 6.02 1.37 -0.53
N ALA A 42 6.52 1.98 -1.59
CA ALA A 42 7.95 1.93 -1.94
C ALA A 42 8.82 2.57 -0.84
N ARG A 43 8.34 3.65 -0.23
CA ARG A 43 9.07 4.38 0.82
C ARG A 43 9.02 3.67 2.18
N HIS A 44 7.88 3.08 2.54
CA HIS A 44 7.59 2.63 3.89
C HIS A 44 7.34 1.12 4.01
N GLY A 45 7.19 0.40 2.91
CA GLY A 45 6.89 -1.03 2.92
C GLY A 45 7.99 -1.87 3.59
N ARG A 46 9.26 -1.43 3.50
CA ARG A 46 10.40 -2.07 4.18
C ARG A 46 10.35 -1.93 5.70
N ASP A 47 9.63 -0.93 6.22
CA ASP A 47 9.46 -0.71 7.66
C ASP A 47 8.42 -1.65 8.29
N LEU A 48 7.64 -2.33 7.46
CA LEU A 48 6.61 -3.27 7.89
C LEU A 48 7.23 -4.58 8.36
N GLU A 49 6.50 -5.31 9.20
CA GLU A 49 6.81 -6.70 9.51
C GLU A 49 6.51 -7.60 8.29
N PRO A 50 7.17 -8.77 8.16
CA PRO A 50 6.90 -9.69 7.05
C PRO A 50 5.42 -10.05 6.89
N HIS A 51 4.71 -10.31 8.01
CA HIS A 51 3.28 -10.63 7.97
C HIS A 51 2.41 -9.44 7.53
N GLN A 52 2.84 -8.21 7.81
CA GLN A 52 2.15 -6.98 7.39
C GLN A 52 2.32 -6.74 5.89
N ARG A 53 3.52 -6.95 5.34
CA ARG A 53 3.76 -6.94 3.89
C ARG A 53 2.95 -8.02 3.19
N ALA A 54 2.98 -9.25 3.71
CA ALA A 54 2.21 -10.36 3.15
C ALA A 54 0.70 -10.04 3.09
N GLN A 55 0.16 -9.35 4.10
CA GLN A 55 -1.23 -8.90 4.05
C GLN A 55 -1.48 -7.84 2.97
N VAL A 56 -0.61 -6.85 2.81
CA VAL A 56 -0.73 -5.85 1.73
C VAL A 56 -0.71 -6.53 0.36
N VAL A 57 0.25 -7.44 0.13
CA VAL A 57 0.36 -8.21 -1.12
C VAL A 57 -0.90 -9.02 -1.38
N ARG A 58 -1.41 -9.71 -0.35
CA ARG A 58 -2.63 -10.50 -0.46
C ARG A 58 -3.81 -9.64 -0.93
N GLU A 59 -4.03 -8.48 -0.33
CA GLU A 59 -5.16 -7.60 -0.67
C GLU A 59 -5.06 -7.13 -2.13
N ILE A 60 -3.85 -6.77 -2.59
CA ILE A 60 -3.61 -6.38 -3.99
C ILE A 60 -3.91 -7.53 -4.94
N ARG A 61 -3.38 -8.72 -4.65
CA ARG A 61 -3.57 -9.91 -5.49
C ARG A 61 -5.03 -10.38 -5.53
N GLU A 62 -5.74 -10.35 -4.41
CA GLU A 62 -7.16 -10.68 -4.33
C GLU A 62 -8.00 -9.72 -5.17
N ALA A 63 -7.76 -8.41 -5.07
CA ALA A 63 -8.46 -7.41 -5.86
C ALA A 63 -8.17 -7.54 -7.36
N LEU A 64 -6.91 -7.81 -7.74
CA LEU A 64 -6.54 -8.09 -9.13
C LEU A 64 -7.28 -9.33 -9.66
N ALA A 65 -7.23 -10.43 -8.92
CA ALA A 65 -7.87 -11.69 -9.33
C ALA A 65 -9.39 -11.58 -9.41
N GLU A 66 -10.03 -10.79 -8.54
CA GLU A 66 -11.46 -10.49 -8.65
C GLU A 66 -11.79 -9.77 -9.96
N ARG A 67 -11.04 -8.72 -10.30
CA ARG A 67 -11.29 -7.94 -11.52
C ARG A 67 -10.97 -8.70 -12.79
N GLU A 68 -9.90 -9.48 -12.79
CA GLU A 68 -9.53 -10.34 -13.93
C GLU A 68 -10.58 -11.42 -14.20
N ARG A 69 -11.19 -12.01 -13.15
CA ARG A 69 -12.32 -12.94 -13.32
C ARG A 69 -13.52 -12.30 -14.01
N ASP A 70 -13.74 -11.01 -13.77
CA ASP A 70 -14.78 -10.22 -14.43
C ASP A 70 -14.38 -9.75 -15.85
N GLY A 71 -13.17 -10.07 -16.31
CA GLY A 71 -12.63 -9.60 -17.58
C GLY A 71 -12.37 -8.09 -17.61
N LYS A 72 -12.07 -7.48 -16.46
CA LYS A 72 -11.88 -6.03 -16.30
C LYS A 72 -10.55 -5.71 -15.62
N PRO A 73 -9.94 -4.54 -15.90
CA PRO A 73 -8.85 -4.04 -15.11
C PRO A 73 -9.30 -3.62 -13.70
N LEU A 74 -8.33 -3.55 -12.79
CA LEU A 74 -8.47 -2.92 -11.48
C LEU A 74 -8.12 -1.43 -11.62
N GLY A 75 -9.14 -0.60 -11.83
CA GLY A 75 -8.95 0.79 -12.28
C GLY A 75 -8.84 0.85 -13.81
N MET A 76 -7.91 1.63 -14.34
CA MET A 76 -7.53 1.57 -15.77
C MET A 76 -6.44 0.51 -16.00
N GLU A 77 -6.14 0.18 -17.27
CA GLU A 77 -5.08 -0.79 -17.61
C GLU A 77 -3.71 -0.41 -17.03
N MET A 78 -3.39 0.88 -17.00
CA MET A 78 -2.15 1.36 -16.38
C MET A 78 -2.15 1.11 -14.87
N ASP A 79 -3.27 1.39 -14.19
CA ASP A 79 -3.39 1.18 -12.73
C ASP A 79 -3.27 -0.31 -12.41
N HIS A 80 -3.91 -1.15 -13.22
CA HIS A 80 -3.88 -2.59 -13.08
C HIS A 80 -2.45 -3.14 -13.21
N THR A 81 -1.69 -2.64 -14.19
CA THR A 81 -0.28 -3.00 -14.37
C THR A 81 0.58 -2.52 -13.19
N GLU A 82 0.35 -1.29 -12.72
CA GLU A 82 1.05 -0.73 -11.56
C GLU A 82 0.77 -1.55 -10.28
N TRP A 83 -0.46 -2.02 -10.09
CA TRP A 83 -0.80 -2.88 -8.95
C TRP A 83 -0.07 -4.23 -8.99
N LYS A 84 0.09 -4.83 -10.18
CA LYS A 84 0.87 -6.07 -10.35
C LYS A 84 2.32 -5.86 -9.94
N VAL A 85 2.96 -4.84 -10.51
CA VAL A 85 4.35 -4.47 -10.19
C VAL A 85 4.50 -4.17 -8.70
N CYS A 86 3.58 -3.39 -8.13
CA CYS A 86 3.61 -3.04 -6.72
C CYS A 86 3.52 -4.25 -5.78
N ALA A 87 2.66 -5.24 -6.09
CA ALA A 87 2.57 -6.46 -5.29
C ALA A 87 3.89 -7.23 -5.28
N ASP A 88 4.53 -7.37 -6.44
CA ASP A 88 5.81 -8.09 -6.57
C ASP A 88 6.94 -7.32 -5.87
N GLU A 89 6.99 -6.00 -6.03
CA GLU A 89 7.95 -5.13 -5.34
C GLU A 89 7.83 -5.27 -3.81
N VAL A 90 6.61 -5.23 -3.26
CA VAL A 90 6.37 -5.34 -1.81
C VAL A 90 6.67 -6.75 -1.28
N GLU A 91 6.37 -7.79 -2.05
CA GLU A 91 6.69 -9.17 -1.68
C GLU A 91 8.21 -9.39 -1.54
N GLN A 92 9.00 -8.74 -2.39
CA GLN A 92 10.46 -8.83 -2.42
C GLN A 92 11.15 -7.88 -1.42
N MET A 93 10.41 -7.08 -0.65
CA MET A 93 11.01 -6.19 0.34
C MET A 93 11.54 -7.00 1.53
N ASP A 94 12.86 -7.01 1.69
CA ASP A 94 13.48 -7.37 2.96
C ASP A 94 13.34 -6.22 3.96
N ARG A 95 13.19 -6.57 5.24
CA ARG A 95 13.21 -5.58 6.31
C ARG A 95 14.63 -5.03 6.38
N THR A 96 14.77 -3.71 6.30
CA THR A 96 16.03 -3.07 6.69
C THR A 96 16.10 -3.14 8.22
N ASP A 97 16.89 -4.08 8.75
CA ASP A 97 17.28 -4.04 10.15
C ASP A 97 18.05 -2.74 10.34
N GLY A 98 17.48 -1.82 11.12
CA GLY A 98 18.03 -0.49 11.32
C GLY A 98 19.36 -0.55 12.05
N GLU A 99 20.37 0.11 11.48
CA GLU A 99 21.48 0.72 12.23
C GLU A 99 20.97 1.80 13.19
#